data_AF-A0A652L4K2-F1
#
_entry.id   AF-A0A652L4K2-F1
#
_cell.length_a   1.000
_cell.length_b   1.000
_cell.length_c   1.000
_cell.angle_alpha   90.00
_cell.angle_beta   90.00
_cell.angle_gamma   90.00
#
_symmetry.space_group_name_H-M   'P 1'
#
loop_
_entity.id
_entity.type
_entity.pdbx_description
1 polymer ?
#
loop_
_entity_poly.entity_id
_entity_poly.type
_entity_poly.pdbx_seq_one_letter_code
_entity_poly.pdbx_strand_id
1 'polypeptide(L)'
;MSIVSDSQPTTKANVGQSRGDLYDTVLTVLALSGIDGATLQHARQVLATGYVYDVWARAVNELGLEDLKPVAAINAEVIKRITEQKPIKPLVDLIEKQQAAQVYAEPGHFPWCRTGDCATRHFEDGEPYVSHVGPKIDMTVPAEMSCRNDQLLSAELVALEEFSGTPTVTFNSGGNGICLEAAELDTVISDLDTFLDGLRAMRRQLDQEKAK
;
A
#
# COMPACT_ATOMS: atom_id res chain seq x y z
N MET A 1 4.10 -41.60 52.26
CA MET A 1 3.24 -40.87 51.30
C MET A 1 3.94 -39.59 50.93
N SER A 2 4.58 -39.56 49.77
CA SER A 2 5.07 -38.32 49.16
C SER A 2 3.95 -37.70 48.35
N ILE A 3 3.76 -36.39 48.45
CA ILE A 3 3.09 -35.60 47.42
C ILE A 3 4.02 -34.43 47.10
N VAL A 4 4.67 -34.59 45.95
CA VAL A 4 5.21 -33.51 45.11
C VAL A 4 4.01 -32.76 44.54
N SER A 5 4.06 -31.43 44.49
CA SER A 5 3.23 -30.70 43.53
C SER A 5 4.08 -29.65 42.82
N ASP A 6 4.05 -29.80 41.50
CA ASP A 6 4.87 -29.15 40.50
C ASP A 6 4.66 -27.64 40.44
N SER A 7 5.77 -26.93 40.29
CA SER A 7 5.78 -25.61 39.68
C SER A 7 5.80 -25.81 38.16
N GLN A 8 4.69 -25.54 37.46
CA GLN A 8 4.73 -25.36 36.01
C GLN A 8 5.49 -24.08 35.67
N PRO A 9 6.50 -24.11 34.78
CA PRO A 9 6.93 -22.91 34.09
C PRO A 9 5.95 -22.64 32.94
N THR A 10 5.26 -21.51 32.99
CA THR A 10 4.54 -20.97 31.84
C THR A 10 5.57 -20.58 30.77
N THR A 11 5.66 -21.39 29.72
CA THR A 11 6.43 -21.06 28.52
C THR A 11 5.75 -19.87 27.84
N LYS A 12 6.28 -18.66 28.08
CA LYS A 12 6.08 -17.55 27.16
C LYS A 12 6.69 -17.98 25.82
N ALA A 13 5.85 -18.30 24.86
CA ALA A 13 6.28 -18.51 23.49
C ALA A 13 6.98 -17.22 23.03
N ASN A 14 8.29 -17.29 22.78
CA ASN A 14 9.06 -16.18 22.25
C ASN A 14 8.49 -15.84 20.86
N VAL A 15 7.88 -14.65 20.75
CA VAL A 15 7.56 -14.00 19.50
C VAL A 15 8.87 -13.83 18.73
N GLY A 16 9.19 -14.77 17.83
CA GLY A 16 10.43 -14.75 17.05
C GLY A 16 10.98 -16.12 16.65
N GLN A 17 10.65 -17.21 17.34
CA GLN A 17 11.30 -18.50 17.09
C GLN A 17 10.75 -19.29 15.88
N SER A 18 9.46 -19.20 15.54
CA SER A 18 8.89 -20.08 14.50
C SER A 18 9.23 -19.70 13.05
N ARG A 19 9.66 -18.46 12.78
CA ARG A 19 10.04 -18.02 11.43
C ARG A 19 11.52 -18.23 11.10
N GLY A 20 12.39 -18.31 12.12
CA GLY A 20 13.81 -18.64 11.94
C GLY A 20 13.99 -19.97 11.20
N ASP A 21 13.18 -20.96 11.56
CA ASP A 21 13.15 -22.28 10.95
C ASP A 21 12.81 -22.23 9.45
N LEU A 22 11.95 -21.30 9.03
CA LEU A 22 11.54 -21.17 7.62
C LEU A 22 12.64 -20.50 6.78
N TYR A 23 13.36 -19.52 7.33
CA TYR A 23 14.51 -18.89 6.66
C TYR A 23 15.65 -19.88 6.46
N ASP A 24 15.98 -20.64 7.50
CA ASP A 24 17.03 -21.65 7.44
C ASP A 24 16.63 -22.79 6.49
N THR A 25 15.35 -23.15 6.44
CA THR A 25 14.83 -24.12 5.46
C THR A 25 14.99 -23.62 4.03
N VAL A 26 14.61 -22.38 3.72
CA VAL A 26 14.74 -21.81 2.36
C VAL A 26 16.20 -21.73 1.94
N LEU A 27 17.09 -21.24 2.80
CA LEU A 27 18.53 -21.17 2.49
C LEU A 27 19.14 -22.55 2.30
N THR A 28 18.71 -23.54 3.09
CA THR A 28 19.15 -24.94 2.94
C THR A 28 18.69 -25.53 1.61
N VAL A 29 17.44 -25.30 1.21
CA VAL A 29 16.91 -25.78 -0.09
C VAL A 29 17.65 -25.12 -1.26
N LEU A 30 17.95 -23.82 -1.19
CA LEU A 30 18.72 -23.13 -2.22
C LEU A 30 20.16 -23.68 -2.32
N ALA A 31 20.80 -23.96 -1.19
CA ALA A 31 22.13 -24.57 -1.15
C ALA A 31 22.13 -25.99 -1.75
N LEU A 32 21.13 -26.80 -1.39
CA LEU A 32 20.96 -28.16 -1.93
C LEU A 32 20.63 -28.18 -3.43
N SER A 33 20.10 -27.07 -3.97
CA SER A 33 19.80 -26.92 -5.39
C SER A 33 21.03 -26.52 -6.23
N GLY A 34 22.22 -26.45 -5.62
CA GLY A 34 23.47 -26.16 -6.32
C GLY A 34 23.66 -24.68 -6.69
N ILE A 35 22.92 -23.78 -6.02
CA ILE A 35 23.12 -22.34 -6.18
C ILE A 35 24.52 -21.95 -5.67
N ASP A 36 25.20 -21.06 -6.39
CA ASP A 36 26.53 -20.61 -6.03
C ASP A 36 26.54 -19.78 -4.73
N GLY A 37 27.70 -19.72 -4.08
CA GLY A 37 27.85 -19.07 -2.78
C GLY A 37 27.51 -17.58 -2.77
N ALA A 38 27.72 -16.86 -3.88
CA ALA A 38 27.41 -15.44 -3.94
C ALA A 38 25.90 -15.20 -4.02
N THR A 39 25.19 -16.00 -4.82
CA THR A 39 23.73 -15.97 -4.90
C THR A 39 23.09 -16.39 -3.57
N LEU A 40 23.65 -17.37 -2.87
CA LEU A 40 23.17 -17.79 -1.54
C LEU A 40 23.37 -16.70 -0.48
N GLN A 41 24.52 -16.01 -0.50
CA GLN A 41 24.81 -14.90 0.39
C GLN A 41 23.87 -13.71 0.11
N HIS A 42 23.59 -13.44 -1.16
CA HIS A 42 22.63 -12.41 -1.55
C HIS A 42 21.21 -12.76 -1.05
N ALA A 43 20.75 -13.99 -1.24
CA ALA A 43 19.47 -14.47 -0.72
C ALA A 43 19.37 -14.30 0.81
N ARG A 44 20.45 -14.61 1.54
CA ARG A 44 20.53 -14.42 2.99
C ARG A 44 20.38 -12.95 3.39
N GLN A 45 21.05 -12.04 2.69
CA GLN A 45 20.95 -10.60 2.96
C GLN A 45 19.54 -10.07 2.70
N VAL A 46 18.90 -10.49 1.59
CA VAL A 46 17.53 -10.10 1.25
C VAL A 46 16.54 -10.60 2.31
N LEU A 47 16.64 -11.87 2.73
CA LEU A 47 15.77 -12.46 3.74
C LEU A 47 15.95 -11.79 5.12
N ALA A 48 17.20 -11.53 5.53
CA ALA A 48 17.50 -10.85 6.79
C ALA A 48 16.97 -9.41 6.79
N THR A 49 17.12 -8.70 5.67
CA THR A 49 16.61 -7.33 5.51
C THR A 49 15.08 -7.31 5.60
N GLY A 50 14.39 -8.21 4.91
CA GLY A 50 12.94 -8.36 4.99
C GLY A 50 12.44 -8.70 6.41
N TYR A 51 13.15 -9.56 7.14
CA TYR A 51 12.82 -9.90 8.53
C TYR A 51 12.94 -8.70 9.48
N VAL A 52 14.04 -7.94 9.37
CA VAL A 52 14.26 -6.74 10.20
C VAL A 52 13.12 -5.73 10.00
N TYR A 53 12.70 -5.51 8.76
CA TYR A 53 11.59 -4.62 8.46
C TYR A 53 10.24 -5.11 8.99
N ASP A 54 9.93 -6.40 8.86
CA ASP A 54 8.71 -7.00 9.38
C ASP A 54 8.63 -6.90 10.92
N VAL A 55 9.76 -7.14 11.61
CA VAL A 55 9.85 -6.97 13.07
C VAL A 55 9.66 -5.51 13.47
N TRP A 56 10.32 -4.58 12.77
CA TRP A 56 10.19 -3.15 13.04
C TRP A 56 8.76 -2.63 12.80
N ALA A 57 8.13 -2.98 11.68
CA ALA A 57 6.77 -2.58 11.36
C ALA A 57 5.76 -3.12 12.38
N ARG A 58 5.93 -4.36 12.85
CA ARG A 58 5.14 -4.90 13.96
C ARG A 58 5.35 -4.11 15.25
N ALA A 59 6.60 -3.82 15.62
CA ALA A 59 6.89 -3.03 16.81
C ALA A 59 6.26 -1.62 16.75
N VAL A 60 6.27 -0.95 15.60
CA VAL A 60 5.60 0.34 15.40
C VAL A 60 4.10 0.25 15.68
N ASN A 61 3.45 -0.80 15.18
CA ASN A 61 2.01 -1.01 15.37
C ASN A 61 1.66 -1.43 16.81
N GLU A 62 2.39 -2.39 17.37
CA GLU A 62 2.15 -2.94 18.71
C GLU A 62 2.44 -1.92 19.83
N LEU A 63 3.44 -1.06 19.64
CA LEU A 63 3.80 -0.02 20.61
C LEU A 63 3.03 1.29 20.42
N GLY A 64 2.13 1.37 19.43
CA GLY A 64 1.31 2.56 19.18
C GLY A 64 2.12 3.80 18.80
N LEU A 65 3.20 3.63 18.03
CA LEU A 65 4.05 4.74 17.60
C LEU A 65 3.42 5.45 16.38
N GLU A 66 2.38 6.25 16.64
CA GLU A 66 1.55 6.89 15.61
C GLU A 66 2.35 7.65 14.54
N ASP A 67 3.38 8.41 14.95
CA ASP A 67 4.22 9.18 14.04
C ASP A 67 5.01 8.32 13.04
N LEU A 68 5.22 7.04 13.36
CA LEU A 68 5.98 6.11 12.54
C LEU A 68 5.09 5.21 11.68
N LYS A 69 3.77 5.16 11.92
CA LYS A 69 2.85 4.34 11.12
C LYS A 69 2.87 4.68 9.63
N PRO A 70 2.91 5.95 9.19
CA PRO A 70 3.01 6.27 7.77
C PRO A 70 4.29 5.72 7.12
N VAL A 71 5.41 5.82 7.83
CA VAL A 71 6.71 5.30 7.37
C VAL A 71 6.68 3.76 7.29
N ALA A 72 6.04 3.11 8.27
CA ALA A 72 5.88 1.66 8.27
C ALA A 72 5.02 1.18 7.09
N ALA A 73 3.94 1.88 6.76
CA ALA A 73 3.09 1.57 5.62
C ALA A 73 3.83 1.73 4.27
N ILE A 74 4.59 2.81 4.09
CA ILE A 74 5.39 3.02 2.88
C ILE A 74 6.44 1.92 2.72
N ASN A 75 7.17 1.58 3.78
CA ASN A 75 8.18 0.53 3.75
C ASN A 75 7.56 -0.84 3.42
N ALA A 76 6.39 -1.16 3.98
CA ALA A 76 5.67 -2.38 3.66
C ALA A 76 5.30 -2.46 2.17
N GLU A 77 4.79 -1.37 1.58
CA GLU A 77 4.45 -1.32 0.15
C GLU A 77 5.70 -1.43 -0.75
N VAL A 78 6.81 -0.78 -0.39
CA VAL A 78 8.08 -0.91 -1.13
C VAL A 78 8.58 -2.37 -1.11
N ILE A 79 8.56 -3.02 0.06
CA ILE A 79 8.95 -4.42 0.21
C ILE A 79 8.02 -5.34 -0.59
N LYS A 80 6.70 -5.11 -0.55
CA LYS A 80 5.71 -5.85 -1.36
C LYS A 80 6.07 -5.75 -2.83
N ARG A 81 6.30 -4.54 -3.35
CA ARG A 81 6.67 -4.32 -4.76
C ARG A 81 7.98 -4.99 -5.16
N ILE A 82 9.01 -4.91 -4.32
CA ILE A 82 10.29 -5.59 -4.58
C ILE A 82 10.08 -7.10 -4.66
N THR A 83 9.35 -7.67 -3.69
CA THR A 83 9.07 -9.10 -3.61
C THR A 83 8.24 -9.58 -4.80
N GLU A 84 7.30 -8.77 -5.26
CA GLU A 84 6.44 -9.03 -6.42
C GLU A 84 7.06 -8.60 -7.76
N GLN A 85 8.31 -8.11 -7.77
CA GLN A 85 9.00 -7.55 -8.95
C GLN A 85 8.19 -6.44 -9.66
N LYS A 86 7.37 -5.70 -8.92
CA LYS A 86 6.62 -4.54 -9.42
C LYS A 86 7.54 -3.31 -9.48
N PRO A 87 7.43 -2.43 -10.51
CA PRO A 87 8.20 -1.20 -10.57
C PRO A 87 7.96 -0.30 -9.35
N ILE A 88 9.05 0.21 -8.76
CA ILE A 88 9.02 1.14 -7.63
C ILE A 88 8.86 2.59 -8.12
N LYS A 89 9.34 2.90 -9.33
CA LYS A 89 9.32 4.24 -9.91
C LYS A 89 7.96 4.95 -9.84
N PRO A 90 6.82 4.30 -10.14
CA PRO A 90 5.51 4.96 -9.99
C PRO A 90 5.20 5.44 -8.57
N LEU A 91 5.67 4.71 -7.56
CA LEU A 91 5.49 5.08 -6.14
C LEU A 91 6.43 6.23 -5.76
N VAL A 92 7.67 6.23 -6.26
CA VAL A 92 8.62 7.33 -6.09
C VAL A 92 8.09 8.60 -6.76
N ASP A 93 7.66 8.52 -8.02
CA ASP A 93 7.13 9.65 -8.77
C ASP A 93 5.87 10.23 -8.08
N LEU A 94 5.03 9.38 -7.47
CA LEU A 94 3.88 9.82 -6.67
C LEU A 94 4.31 10.55 -5.40
N ILE A 95 5.26 10.00 -4.64
CA ILE A 95 5.77 10.61 -3.40
C ILE A 95 6.46 11.94 -3.70
N GLU A 96 7.32 12.00 -4.73
CA GLU A 96 8.01 13.22 -5.14
C GLU A 96 7.02 14.30 -5.58
N LYS A 97 5.99 13.93 -6.35
CA LYS A 97 4.91 14.85 -6.73
C LYS A 97 4.12 15.35 -5.51
N GLN A 98 3.86 14.49 -4.52
CA GLN A 98 3.18 14.86 -3.28
C GLN A 98 4.04 15.76 -2.39
N GLN A 99 5.34 15.46 -2.24
CA GLN A 99 6.28 16.27 -1.46
C GLN A 99 6.52 17.63 -2.10
N ALA A 100 6.61 17.69 -3.42
CA ALA A 100 6.70 18.96 -4.14
C ALA A 100 5.44 19.83 -4.00
N ALA A 101 4.28 19.21 -3.72
CA ALA A 101 3.00 19.87 -3.51
C ALA A 101 2.69 20.19 -2.03
N GLN A 102 3.40 19.59 -1.07
CA GLN A 102 3.25 19.86 0.37
C GLN A 102 4.09 21.10 0.76
N VAL A 103 3.54 22.28 0.48
CA VAL A 103 3.97 23.52 1.12
C VAL A 103 2.93 23.86 2.17
N TYR A 104 3.31 23.76 3.45
CA TYR A 104 2.56 24.09 4.69
C TYR A 104 1.03 24.06 4.60
N ALA A 105 0.39 23.11 5.30
CA ALA A 105 -1.06 23.13 5.47
C ALA A 105 -1.52 24.49 6.04
N GLU A 106 -2.31 25.20 5.26
CA GLU A 106 -2.93 26.45 5.68
C GLU A 106 -3.87 26.18 6.88
N PRO A 107 -4.03 27.13 7.83
CA PRO A 107 -4.94 26.95 8.96
C PRO A 107 -6.34 26.53 8.51
N GLY A 108 -6.85 25.43 9.05
CA GLY A 108 -8.15 24.85 8.65
C GLY A 108 -8.06 23.74 7.60
N HIS A 109 -6.87 23.45 7.05
CA HIS A 109 -6.66 22.37 6.06
C HIS A 109 -5.95 21.14 6.63
N PHE A 110 -6.18 20.00 6.01
CA PHE A 110 -5.49 18.76 6.37
C PHE A 110 -4.03 18.74 5.85
N PRO A 111 -3.11 18.01 6.51
CA PRO A 111 -1.73 17.88 6.06
C PRO A 111 -1.54 17.28 4.66
N TRP A 112 -2.54 16.54 4.17
CA TRP A 112 -2.55 15.93 2.84
C TRP A 112 -3.21 16.82 1.77
N CYS A 113 -3.76 17.97 2.14
CA CYS A 113 -4.37 18.90 1.20
C CYS A 113 -3.32 19.40 0.20
N ARG A 114 -3.73 19.52 -1.06
CA ARG A 114 -2.94 20.18 -2.10
C ARG A 114 -3.10 21.69 -1.94
N THR A 115 -1.99 22.42 -1.85
CA THR A 115 -2.00 23.87 -1.67
C THR A 115 -2.80 24.56 -2.77
N GLY A 116 -3.78 25.40 -2.39
CA GLY A 116 -4.60 26.19 -3.31
C GLY A 116 -5.78 25.47 -3.98
N ASP A 117 -5.92 24.15 -3.81
CA ASP A 117 -7.01 23.37 -4.43
C ASP A 117 -8.23 23.21 -3.51
N CYS A 118 -8.06 23.45 -2.21
CA CYS A 118 -9.18 23.45 -1.28
C CYS A 118 -10.07 24.68 -1.51
N ALA A 119 -11.39 24.47 -1.55
CA ALA A 119 -12.34 25.52 -1.91
C ALA A 119 -13.38 25.70 -0.81
N THR A 120 -13.50 26.92 -0.28
CA THR A 120 -14.64 27.31 0.55
C THR A 120 -15.83 27.62 -0.34
N ARG A 121 -16.93 26.91 -0.12
CA ARG A 121 -18.20 27.09 -0.83
C ARG A 121 -19.28 27.52 0.16
N HIS A 122 -20.32 28.16 -0.35
CA HIS A 122 -21.48 28.57 0.43
C HIS A 122 -22.70 27.88 -0.16
N PHE A 123 -23.52 27.28 0.68
CA PHE A 123 -24.84 26.79 0.30
C PHE A 123 -25.89 27.90 0.39
N GLU A 124 -27.12 27.59 0.00
CA GLU A 124 -28.26 28.51 0.12
C GLU A 124 -28.58 28.88 1.57
N ASP A 125 -28.13 28.08 2.54
CA ASP A 125 -28.26 28.36 3.98
C ASP A 125 -27.24 29.39 4.50
N GLY A 126 -26.26 29.77 3.67
CA GLY A 126 -25.25 30.79 3.95
C GLY A 126 -24.07 30.31 4.79
N GLU A 127 -24.06 29.05 5.26
CA GLU A 127 -22.93 28.53 6.03
C GLU A 127 -21.77 28.14 5.10
N PRO A 128 -20.55 28.64 5.35
CA PRO A 128 -19.39 28.26 4.57
C PRO A 128 -18.94 26.84 4.94
N TYR A 129 -18.59 26.04 3.94
CA TYR A 129 -17.95 24.74 4.13
C TYR A 129 -16.71 24.65 3.26
N VAL A 130 -15.67 23.98 3.75
CA VAL A 130 -14.44 23.78 2.99
C VAL A 130 -14.45 22.40 2.36
N SER A 131 -14.26 22.36 1.04
CA SER A 131 -13.93 21.16 0.30
C SER A 131 -12.43 20.99 0.30
N HIS A 132 -11.95 19.96 0.99
CA HIS A 132 -10.53 19.61 1.04
C HIS A 132 -10.17 18.66 -0.09
N VAL A 133 -9.11 18.97 -0.82
CA VAL A 133 -8.67 18.23 -2.01
C VAL A 133 -7.23 17.79 -1.84
N GLY A 134 -6.98 16.49 -1.98
CA GLY A 134 -5.70 15.84 -1.77
C GLY A 134 -5.07 15.31 -3.06
N PRO A 135 -4.24 14.26 -2.99
CA PRO A 135 -3.63 13.66 -4.16
C PRO A 135 -4.65 13.06 -5.13
N LYS A 136 -4.38 13.20 -6.43
CA LYS A 136 -5.15 12.63 -7.53
C LYS A 136 -4.29 11.73 -8.41
N ILE A 137 -4.85 10.58 -8.78
CA ILE A 137 -4.28 9.65 -9.74
C ILE A 137 -5.27 9.42 -10.88
N ASP A 138 -4.76 9.42 -12.11
CA ASP A 138 -5.54 9.22 -13.33
C ASP A 138 -4.92 8.09 -14.16
N MET A 139 -5.76 7.14 -14.59
CA MET A 139 -5.43 6.16 -15.62
C MET A 139 -5.98 6.66 -16.96
N THR A 140 -5.06 7.07 -17.83
CA THR A 140 -5.39 7.55 -19.17
C THR A 140 -5.93 6.43 -20.05
N VAL A 141 -6.80 6.79 -20.98
CA VAL A 141 -7.34 5.87 -21.97
C VAL A 141 -6.23 5.48 -22.95
N PRO A 142 -6.03 4.18 -23.25
CA PRO A 142 -5.09 3.75 -24.27
C PRO A 142 -5.40 4.39 -25.62
N ALA A 143 -4.35 4.73 -26.39
CA ALA A 143 -4.51 5.17 -27.76
C ALA A 143 -5.36 4.12 -28.51
N GLU A 144 -6.42 4.57 -29.18
CA GLU A 144 -7.43 3.76 -29.91
C GLU A 144 -8.65 3.28 -29.09
N MET A 145 -8.67 3.45 -27.76
CA MET A 145 -9.88 3.21 -26.97
C MET A 145 -10.67 4.53 -26.83
N SER A 146 -11.99 4.46 -26.95
CA SER A 146 -12.88 5.57 -26.62
C SER A 146 -13.66 5.25 -25.36
N CYS A 147 -13.52 6.06 -24.32
CA CYS A 147 -14.42 6.04 -23.18
C CYS A 147 -15.07 7.42 -23.02
N ARG A 148 -16.17 7.46 -22.25
CA ARG A 148 -16.80 8.73 -21.90
C ARG A 148 -15.84 9.50 -20.97
N ASN A 149 -15.57 10.77 -21.29
CA ASN A 149 -14.73 11.71 -20.52
C ASN A 149 -13.19 11.50 -20.58
N ASP A 150 -12.66 10.79 -21.57
CA ASP A 150 -11.20 10.62 -21.80
C ASP A 150 -10.40 10.07 -20.60
N GLN A 151 -11.07 9.42 -19.65
CA GLN A 151 -10.47 8.86 -18.44
C GLN A 151 -10.98 7.44 -18.22
N LEU A 152 -10.06 6.48 -18.07
CA LEU A 152 -10.43 5.10 -17.81
C LEU A 152 -10.75 4.92 -16.32
N LEU A 153 -9.85 5.37 -15.44
CA LEU A 153 -10.06 5.43 -13.99
C LEU A 153 -9.48 6.73 -13.44
N SER A 154 -10.11 7.31 -12.42
CA SER A 154 -9.53 8.39 -11.62
C SER A 154 -9.83 8.19 -10.14
N ALA A 155 -8.88 8.48 -9.27
CA ALA A 155 -9.08 8.49 -7.83
C ALA A 155 -8.51 9.77 -7.22
N GLU A 156 -9.26 10.42 -6.32
CA GLU A 156 -8.81 11.62 -5.62
C GLU A 156 -9.21 11.57 -4.14
N LEU A 157 -8.24 11.83 -3.27
CA LEU A 157 -8.49 11.96 -1.83
C LEU A 157 -9.20 13.28 -1.56
N VAL A 158 -10.35 13.24 -0.90
CA VAL A 158 -11.17 14.41 -0.58
C VAL A 158 -11.71 14.34 0.85
N ALA A 159 -12.03 15.49 1.42
CA ALA A 159 -12.88 15.56 2.60
C ALA A 159 -13.84 16.73 2.45
N LEU A 160 -15.13 16.47 2.66
CA LEU A 160 -16.17 17.49 2.60
C LEU A 160 -16.70 17.70 4.01
N GLU A 161 -16.50 18.89 4.56
CA GLU A 161 -16.94 19.23 5.92
C GLU A 161 -18.46 19.04 6.09
N GLU A 162 -19.23 19.29 5.04
CA GLU A 162 -20.68 19.06 4.97
C GLU A 162 -21.09 17.60 5.29
N PHE A 163 -20.29 16.62 4.87
CA PHE A 163 -20.64 15.19 4.93
C PHE A 163 -19.87 14.42 6.02
N SER A 164 -19.25 15.13 6.97
CA SER A 164 -18.54 14.67 8.19
C SER A 164 -17.13 15.25 8.33
N GLY A 165 -16.56 15.79 7.24
CA GLY A 165 -15.14 16.16 7.19
C GLY A 165 -14.18 14.97 7.22
N THR A 166 -14.68 13.73 7.16
CA THR A 166 -13.84 12.53 7.14
C THR A 166 -13.20 12.37 5.76
N PRO A 167 -11.89 12.05 5.69
CA PRO A 167 -11.24 11.75 4.41
C PRO A 167 -11.84 10.52 3.73
N THR A 168 -12.13 10.65 2.44
CA THR A 168 -12.64 9.59 1.56
C THR A 168 -11.93 9.67 0.21
N VAL A 169 -11.97 8.58 -0.56
CA VAL A 169 -11.46 8.59 -1.94
C VAL A 169 -12.62 8.63 -2.91
N THR A 170 -12.71 9.69 -3.70
CA THR A 170 -13.60 9.69 -4.87
C THR A 170 -12.98 8.80 -5.94
N PHE A 171 -13.65 7.73 -6.33
CA PHE A 171 -13.21 6.79 -7.35
C PHE A 171 -14.19 6.80 -8.52
N ASN A 172 -13.69 7.01 -9.74
CA ASN A 172 -14.48 7.14 -10.95
C ASN A 172 -13.93 6.27 -12.07
N SER A 173 -14.84 5.74 -12.91
CA SER A 173 -14.55 4.98 -14.12
C SER A 173 -15.35 5.55 -15.30
N GLY A 174 -14.89 6.66 -15.88
CA GLY A 174 -15.49 7.26 -17.09
C GLY A 174 -16.94 7.77 -16.92
N GLY A 175 -17.39 8.03 -15.69
CA GLY A 175 -18.79 8.32 -15.39
C GLY A 175 -18.98 9.12 -14.10
N ASN A 176 -19.97 8.74 -13.29
CA ASN A 176 -20.15 9.30 -11.94
C ASN A 176 -19.25 8.51 -10.97
N GLY A 177 -18.45 9.24 -10.20
CA GLY A 177 -17.63 8.63 -9.14
C GLY A 177 -18.45 8.23 -7.91
N ILE A 178 -17.87 7.37 -7.10
CA ILE A 178 -18.34 7.01 -5.76
C ILE A 178 -17.32 7.48 -4.72
N CYS A 179 -17.79 7.83 -3.52
CA CYS A 179 -16.89 8.08 -2.39
C CYS A 179 -16.66 6.76 -1.66
N LEU A 180 -15.39 6.40 -1.48
CA LEU A 180 -14.95 5.19 -0.81
C LEU A 180 -14.36 5.54 0.56
N GLU A 181 -14.83 4.84 1.58
CA GLU A 181 -14.16 4.78 2.89
C GLU A 181 -12.97 3.81 2.84
N ALA A 182 -12.15 3.78 3.89
CA ALA A 182 -10.91 3.01 3.93
C ALA A 182 -11.09 1.52 3.60
N ALA A 183 -12.10 0.86 4.18
CA ALA A 183 -12.35 -0.58 3.95
C ALA A 183 -12.83 -0.87 2.51
N GLU A 184 -13.60 0.04 1.92
CA GLU A 184 -14.07 -0.10 0.54
C GLU A 184 -12.91 0.16 -0.43
N LEU A 185 -12.05 1.13 -0.13
CA LEU A 185 -10.82 1.38 -0.88
C LEU A 185 -9.89 0.17 -0.85
N ASP A 186 -9.71 -0.48 0.31
CA ASP A 186 -8.91 -1.71 0.42
C ASP A 186 -9.45 -2.84 -0.47
N THR A 187 -10.79 -2.96 -0.55
CA THR A 187 -11.46 -3.92 -1.41
C THR A 187 -11.18 -3.61 -2.88
N VAL A 188 -11.35 -2.35 -3.30
CA VAL A 188 -11.06 -1.92 -4.68
C VAL A 188 -9.59 -2.14 -5.05
N ILE A 189 -8.66 -1.88 -4.12
CA ILE A 189 -7.22 -2.15 -4.34
C ILE A 189 -6.99 -3.64 -4.59
N SER A 190 -7.58 -4.52 -3.77
CA SER A 190 -7.48 -5.98 -3.94
C SER A 190 -8.05 -6.46 -5.27
N ASP A 191 -9.20 -5.93 -5.68
CA ASP A 191 -9.85 -6.28 -6.94
C ASP A 191 -9.02 -5.81 -8.15
N LEU A 192 -8.42 -4.62 -8.09
CA LEU A 192 -7.52 -4.11 -9.13
C LEU A 192 -6.24 -4.92 -9.24
N ASP A 193 -5.63 -5.33 -8.10
CA ASP A 193 -4.46 -6.22 -8.10
C ASP A 193 -4.79 -7.55 -8.81
N THR A 194 -5.94 -8.16 -8.48
CA THR A 194 -6.42 -9.41 -9.11
C THR A 194 -6.67 -9.23 -10.61
N PHE A 195 -7.31 -8.13 -11.01
CA PHE A 195 -7.55 -7.81 -12.40
C PHE A 195 -6.25 -7.65 -13.20
N LEU A 196 -5.27 -6.94 -12.65
CA LEU A 196 -3.94 -6.78 -13.27
C LEU A 196 -3.23 -8.12 -13.45
N ASP A 197 -3.33 -9.03 -12.48
CA ASP A 197 -2.75 -10.37 -12.61
C ASP A 197 -3.42 -11.21 -13.70
N GLY A 198 -4.75 -11.08 -13.84
CA GLY A 198 -5.50 -11.63 -14.97
C GLY A 198 -5.02 -11.10 -16.33
N LEU A 199 -4.84 -9.78 -16.46
CA LEU A 199 -4.30 -9.16 -17.68
C LEU A 199 -2.89 -9.67 -18.01
N ARG A 200 -2.01 -9.81 -17.01
CA ARG A 200 -0.67 -10.36 -17.19
C ARG A 200 -0.70 -11.81 -17.66
N ALA A 201 -1.60 -12.63 -17.11
CA ALA A 201 -1.79 -14.00 -17.54
C ALA A 201 -2.22 -14.09 -19.01
N MET A 202 -3.20 -13.29 -19.42
CA MET A 202 -3.64 -13.20 -20.81
C MET A 202 -2.53 -12.71 -21.75
N ARG A 203 -1.71 -11.72 -21.34
CA ARG A 203 -0.57 -11.26 -22.13
C ARG A 203 0.44 -12.38 -22.41
N ARG A 204 0.73 -13.23 -21.41
CA ARG A 204 1.61 -14.41 -21.56
C ARG A 204 1.02 -15.43 -22.54
N GLN A 205 -0.28 -15.67 -22.50
CA GLN A 205 -0.95 -16.55 -23.46
C GLN A 205 -0.84 -16.01 -24.89
N LEU A 206 -1.02 -14.70 -25.08
CA LEU A 206 -0.83 -14.07 -26.39
C LEU A 206 0.60 -14.24 -26.93
N ASP A 207 1.62 -14.19 -26.07
CA ASP A 207 3.02 -14.45 -26.49
C ASP A 207 3.24 -15.91 -26.90
N GLN A 208 2.64 -16.85 -26.18
CA GLN A 208 2.73 -18.27 -26.49
C GLN A 208 2.09 -18.61 -27.83
N GLU A 209 0.94 -18.03 -28.15
CA GLU A 209 0.28 -18.26 -29.44
C GLU A 209 1.02 -17.61 -30.61
N LYS A 210 1.67 -16.45 -30.41
CA LYS A 210 2.48 -15.81 -31.45
C LYS A 210 3.79 -16.53 -31.76
N ALA A 211 4.26 -17.40 -30.86
CA ALA A 211 5.48 -18.17 -31.02
C ALA A 211 5.27 -19.52 -31.72
N LYS A 212 4.01 -19.88 -32.03
CA LYS A 212 3.63 -21.04 -32.84
C LYS A 212 3.56 -20.66 -34.32
#